data_AF-A0A6F7WEX4-F1
#
_entry.id   AF-A0A6F7WEX4-F1
#
_cell.length_a   1.000
_cell.length_b   1.000
_cell.length_c   1.000
_cell.angle_alpha   90.00
_cell.angle_beta   90.00
_cell.angle_gamma   90.00
#
_symmetry.space_group_name_H-M   'P 1'
#
loop_
_entity.id
_entity.type
_entity.pdbx_description
1 polymer ?
#
loop_
_entity_poly.entity_id
_entity_poly.type
_entity_poly.pdbx_seq_one_letter_code
_entity_poly.pdbx_strand_id
1 'polypeptide(L)'
;GLPWAGCSILAAGPEALRELRAKAAGKDDLYLVDMPGQAQTSRVYDEYLDSLAGTKTEDLDYLALSIVGPRNKVSKLIGKLPLLR
;
A
#
# COMPACT_ATOMS: atom_id res chain seq x y z
N GLY A 1 -4.33 11.07 -16.49
CA GLY A 1 -3.86 9.86 -15.77
C GLY A 1 -3.36 8.86 -16.78
N LEU A 2 -2.38 8.03 -16.44
CA LEU A 2 -1.70 7.04 -17.30
C LEU A 2 -2.60 5.80 -17.54
N PRO A 3 -3.51 5.79 -18.53
CA PRO A 3 -4.42 4.65 -18.72
C PRO A 3 -3.67 3.49 -19.42
N TRP A 4 -2.46 3.77 -19.91
CA TRP A 4 -1.59 2.86 -20.65
C TRP A 4 -0.50 2.23 -19.78
N ALA A 5 -0.31 2.70 -18.55
CA ALA A 5 0.54 2.02 -17.59
C ALA A 5 -0.27 0.87 -16.97
N GLY A 6 -0.06 -0.35 -17.48
CA GLY A 6 -0.69 -1.53 -16.87
C GLY A 6 -0.36 -1.63 -15.38
N CYS A 7 -1.38 -1.89 -14.56
CA CYS A 7 -1.21 -2.12 -13.12
C CYS A 7 -1.31 -3.62 -12.83
N SER A 8 -0.28 -4.18 -12.21
CA SER A 8 -0.31 -5.57 -11.75
C SER A 8 -0.87 -5.61 -10.33
N ILE A 9 -1.89 -6.43 -10.10
CA ILE A 9 -2.46 -6.65 -8.77
C ILE A 9 -1.89 -7.96 -8.22
N LEU A 10 -1.27 -7.88 -7.04
CA LEU A 10 -0.60 -9.00 -6.38
C LEU A 10 -1.30 -9.32 -5.05
N ALA A 11 -1.27 -10.59 -4.65
CA ALA A 11 -1.82 -11.01 -3.36
C ALA A 11 -0.74 -11.07 -2.29
N ALA A 12 -1.07 -10.58 -1.09
CA ALA A 12 -0.22 -10.65 0.09
C ALA A 12 -1.08 -10.77 1.35
N GLY A 13 -0.59 -11.49 2.36
CA GLY A 13 -1.22 -11.51 3.68
C GLY A 13 -0.87 -10.26 4.51
N PRO A 14 -1.54 -10.05 5.66
CA PRO A 14 -1.35 -8.85 6.50
C PRO A 14 0.10 -8.61 6.95
N GLU A 15 0.79 -9.66 7.41
CA GLU A 15 2.22 -9.56 7.82
C GLU A 15 3.12 -9.16 6.65
N ALA A 16 2.89 -9.75 5.46
CA ALA A 16 3.65 -9.41 4.27
C ALA A 16 3.41 -7.96 3.82
N LEU A 17 2.19 -7.43 3.99
CA LEU A 17 1.89 -6.02 3.74
C LEU A 17 2.62 -5.10 4.72
N ARG A 18 2.62 -5.42 6.02
CA ARG A 18 3.35 -4.66 7.05
C ARG A 18 4.85 -4.61 6.76
N GLU A 19 5.46 -5.76 6.45
CA GLU A 19 6.86 -5.83 6.04
C GLU A 19 7.15 -5.04 4.77
N LEU A 20 6.27 -5.14 3.76
CA LEU A 20 6.42 -4.47 2.49
C LEU A 20 6.37 -2.94 2.66
N ARG A 21 5.42 -2.44 3.46
CA ARG A 21 5.34 -1.03 3.85
C ARG A 21 6.63 -0.59 4.53
N ALA A 22 7.11 -1.31 5.53
CA ALA A 22 8.34 -0.96 6.25
C ALA A 22 9.58 -0.93 5.34
N LYS A 23 9.68 -1.86 4.39
CA LYS A 23 10.78 -1.92 3.40
C LYS A 23 10.70 -0.84 2.32
N ALA A 24 9.50 -0.33 2.04
CA ALA A 24 9.25 0.73 1.06
C ALA A 24 9.35 2.12 1.70
N ALA A 25 8.94 2.27 2.96
CA ALA A 25 9.06 3.47 3.75
C ALA A 25 10.54 3.89 3.86
N GLY A 26 10.85 5.12 3.46
CA GLY A 26 12.23 5.65 3.43
C GLY A 26 12.99 5.43 2.12
N LYS A 27 12.34 4.92 1.06
CA LYS A 27 12.90 4.94 -0.29
C LYS A 27 12.36 6.14 -1.05
N ASP A 28 13.17 7.18 -1.18
CA ASP A 28 12.77 8.47 -1.78
C ASP A 28 12.35 8.37 -3.25
N ASP A 29 12.75 7.31 -3.94
CA ASP A 29 12.39 7.07 -5.33
C ASP A 29 11.23 6.10 -5.53
N LEU A 30 10.55 5.74 -4.44
CA LEU A 30 9.29 5.01 -4.46
C LEU A 30 8.18 5.91 -3.94
N TYR A 31 7.11 6.00 -4.71
CA TYR A 31 5.84 6.53 -4.25
C TYR A 31 5.03 5.40 -3.64
N LEU A 32 4.71 5.52 -2.36
CA LEU A 32 3.93 4.57 -1.59
C LEU A 32 2.60 5.21 -1.20
N VAL A 33 1.49 4.52 -1.52
CA VAL A 33 0.16 4.89 -1.06
C VAL A 33 -0.42 3.73 -0.28
N ASP A 34 -0.95 4.06 0.90
CA ASP A 34 -1.52 3.10 1.82
C ASP A 34 -3.04 3.03 1.65
N MET A 35 -3.59 1.82 1.76
CA MET A 35 -5.03 1.60 1.86
C MET A 35 -5.33 0.90 3.19
N PRO A 36 -5.50 1.69 4.27
CA PRO A 36 -5.84 1.16 5.59
C PRO A 36 -7.31 0.72 5.65
N GLY A 37 -7.65 -0.22 6.52
CA GLY A 37 -9.01 -0.77 6.62
C GLY A 37 -10.10 0.26 6.90
N GLN A 38 -9.76 1.32 7.63
CA GLN A 38 -10.62 2.46 7.91
C GLN A 38 -11.07 3.19 6.63
N ALA A 39 -10.31 3.10 5.53
CA ALA A 39 -10.67 3.66 4.24
C ALA A 39 -11.87 2.95 3.59
N GLN A 40 -12.16 1.69 3.95
CA GLN A 40 -13.29 0.95 3.37
C GLN A 40 -14.62 1.21 4.10
N THR A 41 -14.56 1.60 5.38
CA THR A 41 -15.75 1.71 6.22
C THR A 41 -16.31 3.13 6.28
N SER A 42 -15.48 4.14 5.98
CA SER A 42 -15.91 5.54 5.96
C SER A 42 -16.36 5.97 4.57
N ARG A 43 -17.58 6.50 4.49
CA ARG A 43 -18.14 7.12 3.28
C ARG A 43 -17.94 8.63 3.25
N VAL A 44 -17.40 9.19 4.34
CA VAL A 44 -17.19 10.62 4.54
C VAL A 44 -15.68 10.84 4.69
N TYR A 45 -15.09 11.55 3.74
CA TYR A 45 -13.64 11.72 3.67
C TYR A 45 -13.04 12.34 4.93
N ASP A 46 -13.76 13.27 5.57
CA ASP A 46 -13.31 13.90 6.81
C ASP A 46 -13.26 12.91 7.98
N GLU A 47 -14.28 12.04 8.13
CA GLU A 47 -14.30 10.99 9.15
C GLU A 47 -13.15 9.97 8.94
N TYR A 48 -12.79 9.72 7.68
CA TYR A 48 -11.64 8.90 7.35
C TYR A 48 -10.32 9.55 7.78
N LEU A 49 -10.13 10.84 7.51
CA LEU A 49 -8.92 11.57 7.90
C LEU A 49 -8.77 11.63 9.42
N ASP A 50 -9.85 11.90 10.15
CA ASP A 50 -9.85 11.95 11.62
C ASP A 50 -9.51 10.58 12.24
N SER A 51 -10.09 9.51 11.68
CA SER A 51 -9.82 8.13 12.09
C SER A 51 -8.35 7.74 11.88
N LEU A 52 -7.76 8.15 10.76
CA LEU A 52 -6.34 7.93 10.49
C LEU A 52 -5.42 8.75 11.37
N ALA A 53 -5.75 10.02 11.62
CA ALA A 53 -4.95 10.90 12.47
C ALA A 53 -4.85 10.36 13.90
N GLY A 54 -5.89 9.67 14.38
CA GLY A 54 -5.91 9.05 15.71
C GLY A 54 -5.22 7.68 15.82
N THR A 55 -4.84 7.05 14.70
CA THR A 55 -4.31 5.68 14.68
C THR A 55 -2.80 5.68 14.46
N LYS A 56 -2.04 5.03 15.34
CA LYS A 56 -0.59 4.87 15.13
C LYS A 56 -0.34 4.00 13.91
N THR A 57 0.74 4.26 13.18
CA THR A 57 1.15 3.45 12.01
C THR A 57 1.31 1.97 12.32
N GLU A 58 1.67 1.66 13.57
CA GLU A 58 1.81 0.31 14.13
C GLU A 58 0.46 -0.41 14.25
N ASP A 59 -0.61 0.34 14.51
CA ASP A 59 -1.96 -0.16 14.75
C ASP A 59 -2.82 -0.14 13.47
N LEU A 60 -2.30 0.38 12.36
CA LEU A 60 -2.99 0.39 11.07
C LEU A 60 -2.97 -0.99 10.42
N ASP A 61 -4.16 -1.53 10.15
CA ASP A 61 -4.33 -2.70 9.31
C ASP A 61 -4.37 -2.29 7.83
N TYR A 62 -3.33 -2.69 7.10
CA TYR A 62 -3.23 -2.46 5.67
C TYR A 62 -4.03 -3.51 4.91
N LEU A 63 -5.03 -3.06 4.15
CA LEU A 63 -5.76 -3.92 3.21
C LEU A 63 -5.08 -3.97 1.85
N ALA A 64 -4.39 -2.89 1.45
CA ALA A 64 -3.58 -2.85 0.25
C ALA A 64 -2.47 -1.79 0.34
N LEU A 65 -1.48 -1.92 -0.55
CA LEU A 65 -0.42 -0.94 -0.78
C LEU A 65 -0.29 -0.71 -2.29
N SER A 66 -0.17 0.54 -2.71
CA SER A 66 0.20 0.90 -4.09
C SER A 66 1.63 1.43 -4.11
N ILE A 67 2.46 0.86 -4.98
CA ILE A 67 3.88 1.23 -5.09
C ILE A 67 4.19 1.60 -6.53
N VAL A 68 4.73 2.80 -6.74
CA VAL A 68 5.15 3.28 -8.05
C VAL A 68 6.60 3.77 -7.97
N GLY A 69 7.43 3.38 -8.94
CA GLY A 69 8.84 3.79 -8.98
C GLY A 69 9.65 2.96 -9.98
N PRO A 70 10.99 3.02 -9.93
CA PRO A 70 11.86 2.26 -10.82
C PRO A 70 11.59 0.75 -10.76
N ARG A 71 11.40 0.13 -11.93
CA ARG A 71 11.02 -1.28 -12.05
C ARG A 71 11.91 -2.22 -11.24
N ASN A 72 13.23 -2.03 -11.29
CA ASN A 72 14.19 -2.87 -10.56
C ASN A 72 14.00 -2.81 -9.03
N LYS A 73 13.60 -1.66 -8.48
CA LYS A 73 13.36 -1.48 -7.05
C LYS A 73 12.00 -2.04 -6.64
N VAL A 74 10.97 -1.80 -7.44
CA VAL A 74 9.64 -2.39 -7.22
C VAL A 74 9.71 -3.92 -7.30
N SER A 75 10.35 -4.48 -8.33
CA SER A 75 10.51 -5.94 -8.49
C SER A 75 11.24 -6.60 -7.33
N LYS A 76 12.22 -5.94 -6.71
CA LYS A 76 12.91 -6.46 -5.51
C LYS A 76 12.00 -6.55 -4.28
N LEU A 77 11.01 -5.66 -4.18
CA LEU A 77 10.06 -5.64 -3.07
C LEU A 77 8.95 -6.68 -3.24
N ILE A 78 8.45 -6.85 -4.46
CA ILE A 78 7.25 -7.64 -4.76
C ILE A 78 7.53 -9.04 -5.34
N GLY A 79 8.79 -9.38 -5.64
CA GLY A 79 9.13 -10.53 -6.48
C GLY A 79 8.73 -11.92 -5.97
N LYS A 80 8.28 -12.04 -4.71
CA LYS A 80 7.76 -13.29 -4.12
C LYS A 80 6.23 -13.33 -4.05
N LEU A 81 5.54 -12.24 -4.39
CA LEU A 81 4.09 -12.15 -4.30
C LEU A 81 3.45 -12.72 -5.57
N PRO A 82 2.44 -13.61 -5.44
CA PRO A 82 1.70 -14.10 -6.58
C PRO A 82 0.78 -13.03 -7.15
N LEU A 83 0.42 -13.16 -8.43
CA LEU A 83 -0.68 -12.39 -9.01
C LEU A 83 -1.98 -12.70 -8.26
N LEU A 84 -2.76 -11.66 -7.96
CA LEU A 84 -4.10 -11.83 -7.40
C LEU A 84 -4.99 -12.52 -8.44
N ARG A 85 -5.73 -13.52 -8.00
CA ARG A 85 -6.68 -14.29 -8.82
C ARG A 85 -8.10 -13.98 -8.41
#